data_AF-A0A9Q1BG38-F1
#
_entry.id   AF-A0A9Q1BG38-F1
#
_cell.length_a   1.000
_cell.length_b   1.000
_cell.length_c   1.000
_cell.angle_alpha   90.00
_cell.angle_beta   90.00
_cell.angle_gamma   90.00
#
_symmetry.space_group_name_H-M   'P 1'
#
loop_
_entity.id
_entity.type
_entity.pdbx_description
1 polymer ?
#
loop_
_entity_poly.entity_id
_entity_poly.type
_entity_poly.pdbx_seq_one_letter_code
_entity_poly.pdbx_strand_id
1 'polypeptide(L)'
;MTKLDTYSMGKVMRLIKRFVFNKRDQQAEEIVDAYVANLRVLAKTCSFGDLKESLIKDRLVVGKNDPATRKTLLQTRNLTLFHTGLIHFNVSGRGP
;
A
#
# COMPACT_ATOMS: atom_id res chain seq x y z
N MET A 1 -22.90 2.33 28.82
CA MET A 1 -22.49 2.18 27.40
C MET A 1 -23.22 0.98 26.83
N THR A 2 -24.12 1.16 25.86
CA THR A 2 -24.90 0.03 25.31
C THR A 2 -24.09 -0.70 24.24
N LYS A 3 -24.40 -1.97 23.96
CA LYS A 3 -23.73 -2.77 22.91
C LYS A 3 -23.79 -2.09 21.53
N LEU A 4 -24.81 -1.26 21.29
CA LEU A 4 -25.00 -0.53 20.03
C LEU A 4 -23.99 0.62 19.86
N ASP A 5 -23.66 1.31 20.95
CA ASP A 5 -22.65 2.38 20.97
C ASP A 5 -21.25 1.83 20.70
N THR A 6 -20.94 0.67 21.30
CA THR A 6 -19.64 0.00 21.13
C THR A 6 -19.47 -0.52 19.70
N TYR A 7 -20.54 -1.07 19.11
CA TYR A 7 -20.54 -1.53 17.72
C TYR A 7 -20.33 -0.38 16.73
N SER A 8 -21.04 0.74 16.95
CA SER A 8 -20.94 1.94 16.09
C SER A 8 -19.54 2.55 16.16
N MET A 9 -18.94 2.60 17.35
CA MET A 9 -17.56 3.06 17.55
C MET A 9 -16.53 2.20 16.80
N GLY A 10 -16.70 0.87 16.80
CA GLY A 10 -15.82 -0.04 16.06
C GLY A 10 -15.86 0.19 14.53
N LYS A 11 -17.04 0.51 13.98
CA LYS A 11 -17.19 0.84 12.55
C LYS A 11 -16.52 2.16 12.19
N VAL A 12 -16.70 3.20 13.00
CA VAL A 12 -16.06 4.52 12.80
C VAL A 12 -14.54 4.41 12.87
N MET A 13 -14.01 3.68 13.86
CA MET A 13 -12.57 3.46 13.97
C MET A 13 -12.00 2.76 12.73
N ARG A 14 -12.68 1.74 12.22
CA ARG A 14 -12.27 1.02 11.00
C ARG A 14 -12.25 1.94 9.79
N LEU A 15 -13.26 2.80 9.64
CA LEU A 15 -13.32 3.77 8.55
C LEU A 15 -12.12 4.73 8.58
N ILE A 16 -11.78 5.26 9.77
CA ILE A 16 -10.63 6.16 9.95
C ILE A 16 -9.33 5.44 9.57
N LYS A 17 -9.11 4.19 10.04
CA LYS A 17 -7.90 3.44 9.68
C LYS A 17 -7.78 3.20 8.17
N ARG A 18 -8.89 2.86 7.51
CA ARG A 18 -8.93 2.71 6.05
C ARG A 18 -8.69 4.02 5.31
N PHE A 19 -9.20 5.14 5.83
CA PHE A 19 -8.92 6.46 5.28
C PHE A 19 -7.43 6.78 5.35
N VAL A 20 -6.79 6.58 6.50
CA VAL A 20 -5.33 6.81 6.68
C VAL A 20 -4.52 5.92 5.73
N PHE A 21 -4.88 4.65 5.60
CA PHE A 21 -4.25 3.74 4.62
C PHE A 21 -4.38 4.28 3.18
N ASN A 22 -5.59 4.71 2.79
CA ASN A 22 -5.86 5.15 1.41
C ASN A 22 -5.28 6.53 1.08
N LYS A 23 -5.01 7.37 2.08
CA LYS A 23 -4.32 8.66 1.92
C LYS A 23 -2.80 8.55 1.94
N ARG A 24 -2.26 7.36 2.15
CA ARG A 24 -0.81 7.19 2.18
C ARG A 24 -0.23 7.13 0.77
N ASP A 25 0.60 8.12 0.46
CA ASP A 25 1.40 8.24 -0.76
C ASP A 25 2.88 8.22 -0.42
N GLN A 26 3.71 7.65 -1.29
CA GLN A 26 5.15 7.55 -1.11
C GLN A 26 5.78 8.94 -0.93
N GLN A 27 6.58 9.12 0.12
CA GLN A 27 7.29 10.38 0.35
C GLN A 27 8.43 10.56 -0.64
N ALA A 28 8.87 11.80 -0.88
CA ALA A 28 9.87 12.13 -1.90
C ALA A 28 11.15 11.28 -1.79
N GLU A 29 11.63 11.07 -0.57
CA GLU A 29 12.88 10.35 -0.27
C GLU A 29 12.64 8.94 0.29
N GLU A 30 11.39 8.47 0.32
CA GLU A 30 11.07 7.15 0.85
C GLU A 30 11.36 6.08 -0.19
N ILE A 31 12.23 5.14 0.14
CA ILE A 31 12.47 3.96 -0.70
C ILE A 31 11.23 3.06 -0.79
N VAL A 32 11.08 2.33 -1.89
CA VAL A 32 9.88 1.52 -2.16
C VAL A 32 9.62 0.48 -1.06
N ASP A 33 10.66 -0.18 -0.54
CA ASP A 33 10.49 -1.20 0.49
C ASP A 33 10.00 -0.61 1.82
N ALA A 34 10.47 0.60 2.18
CA ALA A 34 9.98 1.34 3.34
C ALA A 34 8.50 1.74 3.16
N TYR A 35 8.14 2.16 1.95
CA TYR A 35 6.74 2.47 1.61
C TYR A 35 5.84 1.24 1.75
N VAL A 36 6.24 0.09 1.20
CA VAL A 36 5.49 -1.17 1.34
C VAL A 36 5.39 -1.61 2.80
N ALA A 37 6.47 -1.48 3.59
CA ALA A 37 6.45 -1.78 5.01
C ALA A 37 5.43 -0.91 5.77
N ASN A 38 5.39 0.39 5.48
CA ASN A 38 4.42 1.31 6.07
C ASN A 38 2.98 0.97 5.69
N LEU A 39 2.71 0.63 4.42
CA LEU A 39 1.40 0.15 3.98
C LEU A 39 0.97 -1.12 4.72
N ARG A 40 1.90 -2.08 4.92
CA ARG A 40 1.65 -3.31 5.69
C ARG A 40 1.30 -3.01 7.14
N VAL A 41 1.98 -2.05 7.78
CA VAL A 41 1.70 -1.62 9.16
C VAL A 41 0.29 -1.03 9.26
N LEU A 42 -0.08 -0.10 8.37
CA LEU A 42 -1.41 0.51 8.36
C LEU A 42 -2.52 -0.52 8.12
N ALA A 43 -2.31 -1.43 7.17
CA ALA A 43 -3.28 -2.45 6.80
C ALA A 43 -3.64 -3.42 7.95
N LYS A 44 -2.76 -3.62 8.94
CA LYS A 44 -3.03 -4.48 10.12
C LYS A 44 -4.28 -4.05 10.89
N THR A 45 -4.60 -2.76 10.90
CA THR A 45 -5.74 -2.22 11.68
C THR A 45 -6.99 -1.96 10.84
N CYS A 46 -6.92 -2.19 9.52
CA CYS A 46 -7.98 -1.85 8.58
C CYS A 46 -9.09 -2.91 8.46
N SER A 47 -8.88 -4.10 9.05
CA SER A 47 -9.80 -5.25 8.93
C SER A 47 -10.13 -5.57 7.47
N PHE A 48 -9.09 -5.73 6.63
CA PHE A 48 -9.26 -6.04 5.21
C PHE A 48 -9.53 -7.52 4.93
N GLY A 49 -9.26 -8.42 5.88
CA GLY A 49 -9.40 -9.85 5.67
C GLY A 49 -8.51 -10.33 4.51
N ASP A 50 -9.06 -11.18 3.67
CA ASP A 50 -8.34 -11.83 2.56
C ASP A 50 -7.88 -10.84 1.47
N LEU A 51 -8.51 -9.66 1.41
CA LEU A 51 -8.16 -8.59 0.46
C LEU A 51 -6.94 -7.77 0.91
N LYS A 52 -6.36 -8.06 2.08
CA LYS A 52 -5.25 -7.26 2.62
C LYS A 52 -4.09 -7.12 1.65
N GLU A 53 -3.63 -8.23 1.07
CA GLU A 53 -2.47 -8.23 0.18
C GLU A 53 -2.76 -7.57 -1.18
N SER A 54 -3.95 -7.74 -1.74
CA SER A 54 -4.34 -7.06 -2.98
C SER A 54 -4.44 -5.56 -2.78
N LEU A 55 -5.08 -5.11 -1.70
CA LEU A 55 -5.23 -3.68 -1.41
C LEU A 55 -3.89 -2.97 -1.13
N ILE A 56 -2.92 -3.66 -0.52
CA ILE A 56 -1.56 -3.12 -0.37
C ILE A 56 -0.90 -2.92 -1.74
N LYS A 57 -1.06 -3.86 -2.68
CA LYS A 57 -0.52 -3.73 -4.04
C LYS A 57 -1.20 -2.58 -4.80
N ASP A 58 -2.53 -2.48 -4.69
CA ASP A 58 -3.29 -1.40 -5.32
C ASP A 58 -2.81 -0.03 -4.80
N ARG A 59 -2.68 0.11 -3.47
CA ARG A 59 -2.19 1.34 -2.84
C ARG A 59 -0.72 1.64 -3.19
N LEU A 60 0.13 0.62 -3.29
CA LEU A 60 1.51 0.77 -3.74
C LEU A 60 1.56 1.41 -5.13
N VAL A 61 0.76 0.91 -6.08
CA VAL A 61 0.72 1.43 -7.45
C VAL A 61 0.16 2.85 -7.47
N VAL A 62 -0.98 3.09 -6.81
CA VAL A 62 -1.64 4.40 -6.86
C VAL A 62 -0.80 5.49 -6.18
N GLY A 63 -0.17 5.18 -5.04
CA GLY A 63 0.62 6.14 -4.26
C GLY A 63 2.11 6.21 -4.59
N LYS A 64 2.59 5.44 -5.58
CA LYS A 64 3.98 5.54 -6.07
C LYS A 64 4.22 6.91 -6.68
N ASN A 65 5.22 7.64 -6.21
CA ASN A 65 5.49 9.01 -6.68
C ASN A 65 6.09 9.07 -8.10
N ASP A 66 6.89 8.08 -8.48
CA ASP A 66 7.55 8.01 -9.78
C ASP A 66 6.64 7.36 -10.86
N PRO A 67 6.24 8.10 -11.91
CA PRO A 67 5.38 7.58 -12.97
C PRO A 67 6.01 6.44 -13.77
N ALA A 68 7.34 6.45 -13.96
CA ALA A 68 8.03 5.41 -14.72
C ALA A 68 7.96 4.07 -13.98
N THR A 69 8.32 4.07 -12.69
CA THR A 69 8.17 2.89 -11.83
C THR A 69 6.70 2.46 -11.74
N ARG A 70 5.76 3.40 -11.64
CA ARG A 70 4.32 3.08 -11.60
C ARG A 70 3.87 2.31 -12.85
N LYS A 71 4.34 2.72 -14.03
CA LYS A 71 4.08 2.00 -15.29
C LYS A 71 4.69 0.60 -15.27
N THR A 72 5.91 0.44 -14.79
CA THR A 72 6.56 -0.88 -14.64
C THR A 72 5.79 -1.79 -13.68
N LEU A 73 5.34 -1.26 -12.55
CA LEU A 73 4.53 -2.01 -11.59
C LEU A 73 3.23 -2.49 -12.26
N LEU A 74 2.52 -1.63 -12.99
CA LEU A 74 1.28 -1.99 -13.71
C LEU A 74 1.47 -3.10 -14.75
N GLN A 75 2.66 -3.22 -15.34
CA GLN A 75 2.98 -4.24 -16.34
C GLN A 75 3.43 -5.57 -15.73
N THR A 76 3.69 -5.60 -14.43
CA THR A 76 4.22 -6.78 -13.74
C THR A 76 3.08 -7.75 -13.39
N ARG A 77 2.96 -8.84 -14.14
CA ARG A 77 1.88 -9.87 -14.00
C ARG A 77 1.75 -10.44 -12.58
N ASN A 78 2.86 -10.57 -11.86
CA ASN A 78 2.90 -11.10 -10.50
C ASN A 78 3.66 -10.15 -9.59
N LEU A 79 3.06 -9.00 -9.28
CA LEU A 79 3.53 -8.12 -8.21
C LEU A 79 3.51 -8.89 -6.89
N THR A 80 4.65 -9.45 -6.49
CA THR A 80 4.83 -10.02 -5.16
C THR A 80 5.45 -8.95 -4.28
N LEU A 81 4.88 -8.71 -3.10
CA LEU A 81 5.40 -7.73 -2.14
C LEU A 81 6.73 -8.17 -1.49
N PHE A 82 7.30 -9.29 -1.95
CA PHE A 82 8.63 -9.77 -1.59
C PHE A 82 9.72 -9.33 -2.59
N HIS A 83 9.34 -8.89 -3.80
CA HIS A 83 10.27 -8.70 -4.91
C HIS A 83 10.32 -7.25 -5.42
N THR A 84 9.67 -6.31 -4.72
CA THR A 84 9.65 -4.89 -5.10
C THR A 84 11.03 -4.24 -5.10
N GLY A 85 11.98 -4.74 -4.30
CA GLY A 85 13.39 -4.31 -4.35
C GLY A 85 14.11 -4.64 -5.67
N LEU A 86 13.71 -5.70 -6.38
CA LEU A 86 14.36 -6.13 -7.63
C LEU A 86 13.84 -5.40 -8.87
N ILE A 87 12.64 -4.82 -8.80
CA ILE A 87 12.10 -3.99 -9.90
C ILE A 87 12.93 -2.70 -10.04
N HIS A 88 13.47 -2.15 -8.95
CA HIS A 88 14.31 -0.95 -8.97
C HIS A 88 15.67 -1.17 -9.67
N PHE A 89 16.22 -2.38 -9.59
CA PHE A 89 17.47 -2.74 -10.28
C PHE A 89 17.30 -2.81 -11.80
N ASN A 90 16.10 -3.14 -12.28
CA ASN A 90 15.86 -3.31 -13.72
C ASN A 90 15.46 -1.99 -14.42
N VAL A 91 15.00 -0.98 -13.67
CA VAL A 91 14.63 0.34 -14.21
C VAL A 91 15.85 1.27 -14.36
N SER A 92 16.91 1.06 -13.56
CA SER A 92 18.16 1.84 -13.63
C SER A 92 19.14 1.34 -14.71
N GLY A 93 18.84 0.21 -15.38
CA GLY A 93 19.72 -0.45 -16.36
C GLY A 93 19.39 -0.24 -17.84
N ARG A 94 18.53 0.72 -18.21
CA ARG A 94 18.29 1.07 -19.63
C ARG A 94 18.63 2.53 -19.90
N GLY A 95 19.93 2.82 -19.94
CA GLY A 95 20.50 3.84 -20.82
C GLY A 95 20.91 3.21 -22.16
N PRO A 96 21.13 4.00 -23.22
CA PRO A 96 20.92 3.67 -24.63
C PRO A 96 21.56 2.38 -25.14
#